data_AF-A0A661TGL5-F1
#
_entry.id   AF-A0A661TGL5-F1
#
_cell.length_a   1.000
_cell.length_b   1.000
_cell.length_c   1.000
_cell.angle_alpha   90.00
_cell.angle_beta   90.00
_cell.angle_gamma   90.00
#
_symmetry.space_group_name_H-M   'P 1'
#
loop_
_entity.id
_entity.type
_entity.pdbx_description
1 polymer ?
#
loop_
_entity_poly.entity_id
_entity_poly.type
_entity_poly.pdbx_seq_one_letter_code
_entity_poly.pdbx_strand_id
1 'polypeptide(L)'
;MLDRREIKFRIYHEEGGTPSRESVYEELIKMLGVNEDKILIPYFRTPSGLRVSEGIAYVFLDGFHMCQVEPKYRERRMVKKHGEKKSEEKS
;
A
#
# COMPACT_ATOMS: atom_id res chain seq x y z
N MET A 1 5.80 13.49 -14.44
CA MET A 1 4.67 12.64 -14.00
C MET A 1 5.21 11.62 -13.01
N LEU A 2 4.45 11.22 -12.00
CA LEU A 2 4.85 10.13 -11.11
C LEU A 2 4.37 8.84 -11.78
N ASP A 3 5.27 7.93 -12.15
CA ASP A 3 4.97 6.70 -12.88
C ASP A 3 4.28 5.65 -11.98
N ARG A 4 3.05 5.97 -11.57
CA ARG A 4 2.18 5.13 -10.76
C ARG A 4 0.81 4.96 -11.41
N ARG A 5 0.22 3.79 -11.21
CA ARG A 5 -1.18 3.48 -11.51
C ARG A 5 -2.01 3.57 -10.25
N GLU A 6 -3.10 4.31 -10.30
CA GLU A 6 -4.05 4.42 -9.18
C GLU A 6 -5.16 3.38 -9.36
N ILE A 7 -5.29 2.48 -8.39
CA ILE A 7 -6.27 1.41 -8.38
C ILE A 7 -7.28 1.70 -7.28
N LYS A 8 -8.55 1.87 -7.66
CA LYS A 8 -9.66 1.94 -6.71
C LYS A 8 -10.12 0.52 -6.40
N PHE A 9 -10.20 0.18 -5.12
CA PHE A 9 -10.62 -1.15 -4.69
C PHE A 9 -11.75 -1.06 -3.65
N ARG A 10 -12.53 -2.13 -3.58
CA ARG A 10 -13.58 -2.35 -2.60
C ARG A 10 -13.37 -3.70 -1.94
N ILE A 11 -13.54 -3.75 -0.63
CA ILE A 11 -13.45 -4.99 0.16
C ILE A 11 -14.82 -5.21 0.79
N TYR A 12 -15.42 -6.36 0.50
CA TYR A 12 -16.66 -6.80 1.10
C TYR A 12 -16.33 -7.68 2.29
N HIS A 13 -16.72 -7.27 3.49
CA HIS A 13 -16.52 -8.02 4.74
C HIS A 13 -17.88 -8.39 5.33
N GLU A 14 -18.47 -9.48 4.81
CA GLU A 14 -19.82 -9.91 5.22
C GLU A 14 -19.87 -10.32 6.70
N GLU A 15 -18.79 -10.88 7.21
CA GLU A 15 -18.60 -11.27 8.61
C GLU A 15 -17.37 -10.54 9.18
N GLY A 16 -17.58 -9.62 10.12
CA GLY A 16 -16.50 -8.99 10.89
C GLY A 16 -16.44 -7.45 10.82
N GLY A 17 -15.36 -6.92 11.41
CA GLY A 17 -15.06 -5.49 11.41
C GLY A 17 -14.25 -5.06 10.19
N THR A 18 -13.78 -3.81 10.19
CA THR A 18 -12.89 -3.31 9.13
C THR A 18 -11.64 -4.19 9.04
N PRO A 19 -11.30 -4.72 7.85
CA PRO A 19 -10.15 -5.60 7.68
C PRO A 19 -8.86 -4.88 8.05
N SER A 20 -7.90 -5.64 8.59
CA SER A 20 -6.59 -5.09 8.94
C SER A 20 -5.88 -4.63 7.66
N ARG A 21 -5.10 -3.56 7.79
CA ARG A 21 -4.32 -3.03 6.66
C ARG A 21 -3.34 -4.06 6.10
N GLU A 22 -2.81 -4.94 6.94
CA GLU A 22 -1.89 -6.02 6.56
C GLU A 22 -2.57 -7.05 5.67
N SER A 23 -3.74 -7.53 6.08
CA SER A 23 -4.54 -8.49 5.30
C SER A 23 -4.93 -7.91 3.94
N VAL A 24 -5.42 -6.67 3.90
CA VAL A 24 -5.76 -5.98 2.65
C VAL A 24 -4.56 -5.86 1.71
N TYR A 25 -3.38 -5.58 2.28
CA TYR A 25 -2.16 -5.41 1.52
C TYR A 25 -1.68 -6.72 0.89
N GLU A 26 -1.62 -7.80 1.66
CA GLU A 26 -1.26 -9.13 1.16
C GLU A 26 -2.22 -9.61 0.06
N GLU A 27 -3.53 -9.35 0.23
CA GLU A 27 -4.54 -9.75 -0.74
C GLU A 27 -4.42 -8.96 -2.04
N LEU A 28 -4.19 -7.65 -1.97
CA LEU A 28 -3.98 -6.79 -3.14
C LEU A 28 -2.71 -7.18 -3.91
N ILE A 29 -1.62 -7.51 -3.23
CA ILE A 29 -0.39 -8.02 -3.86
C ILE A 29 -0.67 -9.30 -4.62
N LYS A 30 -1.34 -10.26 -3.98
CA LYS A 30 -1.70 -11.55 -4.60
C LYS A 30 -2.62 -11.35 -5.80
N MET A 31 -3.64 -10.51 -5.68
CA MET A 31 -4.59 -10.23 -6.77
C MET A 31 -3.94 -9.53 -7.96
N LEU A 32 -3.06 -8.55 -7.70
CA LEU A 32 -2.44 -7.73 -8.74
C LEU A 32 -1.16 -8.36 -9.30
N GLY A 33 -0.60 -9.37 -8.64
CA GLY A 33 0.66 -10.02 -9.04
C GLY A 33 1.86 -9.08 -8.96
N VAL A 34 1.84 -8.12 -8.03
CA VAL A 34 2.90 -7.11 -7.87
C VAL A 34 3.71 -7.34 -6.59
N ASN A 35 4.96 -6.90 -6.57
CA ASN A 35 5.79 -7.00 -5.37
C ASN A 35 5.39 -5.96 -4.30
N GLU A 36 5.70 -6.27 -3.04
CA GLU A 36 5.48 -5.39 -1.88
C GLU A 36 6.12 -3.99 -2.08
N ASP A 37 7.31 -3.91 -2.66
CA ASP A 37 8.04 -2.65 -2.88
C ASP A 37 7.42 -1.75 -3.98
N LYS A 38 6.45 -2.27 -4.73
CA LYS A 38 5.77 -1.57 -5.84
C LYS A 38 4.33 -1.16 -5.52
N ILE A 39 3.84 -1.39 -4.31
CA ILE A 39 2.46 -1.06 -3.93
C ILE A 39 2.38 -0.23 -2.65
N LEU A 40 1.59 0.86 -2.71
CA LEU A 40 1.23 1.69 -1.56
C LEU A 40 -0.29 1.73 -1.41
N ILE A 41 -0.79 1.59 -0.19
CA ILE A 41 -2.20 1.88 0.12
C ILE A 41 -2.25 3.20 0.91
N PRO A 42 -2.33 4.38 0.30
CA PRO A 42 -2.33 5.66 1.04
C PRO A 42 -3.39 5.70 2.15
N TYR A 43 -4.61 5.27 1.84
CA TYR A 43 -5.70 5.15 2.79
C TYR A 43 -6.79 4.20 2.26
N PHE A 44 -7.57 3.65 3.19
CA PHE A 44 -8.88 3.06 2.93
C PHE A 44 -9.77 3.35 4.14
N ARG A 45 -11.08 3.35 3.94
CA ARG A 45 -12.03 3.57 5.03
C ARG A 45 -13.25 2.70 4.85
N THR A 46 -13.87 2.39 5.97
CA THR A 46 -15.19 1.75 6.02
C THR A 46 -16.19 2.82 6.41
N PRO A 47 -17.13 3.20 5.52
CA PRO A 47 -18.23 4.08 5.92
C PRO A 47 -19.07 3.43 7.02
N SER A 48 -19.56 4.23 7.96
CA SER A 48 -20.38 3.73 9.07
C SER A 48 -21.64 3.04 8.56
N GLY A 49 -21.99 1.91 9.17
CA GLY A 49 -23.17 1.12 8.78
C GLY A 49 -23.01 0.33 7.48
N LEU A 50 -21.87 0.42 6.79
CA LEU A 50 -21.59 -0.37 5.59
C LEU A 50 -20.55 -1.45 5.89
N ARG A 51 -20.80 -2.66 5.39
CA ARG A 51 -19.86 -3.79 5.40
C ARG A 51 -18.92 -3.80 4.19
N VAL A 52 -18.60 -2.59 3.71
CA VAL A 52 -17.77 -2.38 2.52
C VAL A 52 -16.71 -1.34 2.85
N SER A 53 -15.44 -1.72 2.71
CA SER A 53 -14.33 -0.78 2.77
C SER A 53 -13.96 -0.32 1.37
N GLU A 54 -13.76 0.98 1.20
CA GLU A 54 -13.32 1.58 -0.07
C GLU A 54 -11.97 2.24 0.11
N GLY A 55 -11.07 2.04 -0.85
CA GLY A 55 -9.70 2.54 -0.79
C GLY A 55 -9.06 2.78 -2.14
N ILE A 56 -7.90 3.41 -2.09
CA ILE A 56 -7.04 3.63 -3.25
C ILE A 56 -5.70 2.97 -2.96
N ALA A 57 -5.18 2.23 -3.93
CA ALA A 57 -3.82 1.71 -3.97
C ALA A 57 -3.05 2.37 -5.12
N TYR A 58 -1.77 2.63 -4.92
CA TYR A 58 -0.84 3.06 -5.95
C TYR A 58 0.09 1.91 -6.28
N VAL A 59 0.19 1.60 -7.57
CA VAL A 59 1.12 0.59 -8.10
C VAL A 59 2.16 1.30 -8.95
N PHE A 60 3.43 1.20 -8.57
CA PHE A 60 4.54 1.81 -9.30
C PHE A 60 4.95 0.93 -10.47
N LEU A 61 5.25 1.55 -11.61
CA LEU A 61 5.71 0.87 -12.83
C LEU A 61 7.18 0.44 -12.70
N ASP A 62 7.58 -0.52 -13.54
CA ASP A 62 8.96 -1.04 -13.56
C ASP A 62 9.97 0.10 -13.79
N GLY A 63 10.88 0.27 -12.83
CA GLY A 63 11.90 1.32 -12.82
C GLY A 63 11.80 2.30 -11.64
N PHE A 64 10.66 2.35 -10.96
CA PHE A 64 10.48 3.19 -9.78
C PHE A 64 10.17 2.38 -8.53
N HIS A 65 10.99 2.60 -7.50
CA HIS A 65 10.64 2.15 -6.16
C HIS A 65 9.82 3.22 -5.46
N MET A 66 8.85 2.76 -4.67
CA MET A 66 8.00 3.63 -3.87
C MET A 66 8.81 4.62 -2.99
N CYS A 67 9.95 4.20 -2.46
CA CYS A 67 10.85 5.05 -1.65
C CYS A 67 11.48 6.23 -2.42
N GLN A 68 11.50 6.15 -3.75
CA GLN A 68 12.01 7.23 -4.61
C GLN A 68 10.93 8.27 -4.92
N VAL A 69 9.65 7.89 -4.81
CA VAL A 69 8.51 8.66 -5.29
C VAL A 69 7.68 9.24 -4.14
N GLU A 70 7.55 8.51 -3.04
CA GLU A 70 6.71 8.88 -1.91
C GLU A 70 7.54 9.41 -0.73
N PRO A 71 7.05 10.42 0.00
CA PRO A 71 7.75 10.94 1.17
C PRO A 71 7.99 9.87 2.23
N LYS A 72 9.15 9.90 2.89
CA LYS A 72 9.56 8.96 3.97
C LYS A 72 8.53 8.77 5.10
N TYR A 73 7.64 9.74 5.33
CA TYR A 73 6.58 9.58 6.34
C TYR A 73 5.49 8.55 5.94
N ARG A 74 5.34 8.25 4.65
CA ARG A 74 4.42 7.23 4.12
C ARG A 74 5.03 5.83 4.13
N GLU A 75 6.35 5.70 4.06
CA GLU A 75 7.07 4.44 4.36
C GLU A 75 6.71 3.89 5.74
N ARG A 76 6.53 4.77 6.73
CA ARG A 76 6.12 4.34 8.08
C ARG A 76 4.72 3.74 8.18
N ARG A 77 3.88 3.90 7.15
CA ARG A 77 2.53 3.31 7.06
C ARG A 77 2.52 1.99 6.27
N MET A 78 3.68 1.48 5.91
CA MET A 78 3.82 0.17 5.28
C MET A 78 3.74 -0.93 6.32
N VAL A 79 3.17 -2.06 5.92
CA VAL A 79 2.94 -3.24 6.74
C VAL A 79 4.28 -3.86 7.18
N LYS A 80 5.28 -3.82 6.30
CA LYS A 80 6.66 -4.16 6.65
C LYS A 80 7.52 -2.92 6.54
N LYS A 81 8.17 -2.54 7.64
CA LYS A 81 9.36 -1.67 7.57
C LYS A 81 10.34 -2.38 6.65
N HIS A 82 10.66 -1.79 5.50
CA HIS A 82 11.94 -2.09 4.87
C HIS A 82 13.01 -1.72 5.91
N GLY A 83 13.69 -2.74 6.43
CA GLY A 83 14.75 -2.58 7.41
C GLY A 83 15.77 -1.55 6.94
N GLU A 84 16.29 -0.81 7.91
CA GLU A 84 17.35 0.16 7.75
C GLU A 84 18.44 -0.34 6.79
N LYS A 85 18.62 0.33 5.66
CA LYS A 85 19.94 0.55 5.10
C LYS A 85 20.21 2.04 5.13
N LYS A 86 20.71 2.50 6.29
CA LYS A 86 21.71 3.56 6.31
C LYS A 86 22.91 3.04 5.51
N SER A 87 22.96 3.34 4.22
CA SER A 87 24.24 3.50 3.56
C SER A 87 24.79 4.84 4.05
N GLU A 88 25.55 4.77 5.13
CA GLU A 88 26.38 5.86 5.61
C GLU A 88 27.53 6.02 4.62
N GLU A 89 27.28 6.79 3.56
CA GLU A 89 28.32 7.40 2.75
C GLU A 89 28.92 8.52 3.59
N LYS A 90 30.09 8.28 4.18
CA LYS A 90 31.08 9.32 4.47
C LYS A 90 32.47 8.73 4.30
N SER A 91 33.15 9.24 3.28
CA SER A 91 34.59 9.22 3.05
C SER A 91 35.40 9.74 4.23
#